data_AF-A0A9E5P204-F1
#
_entry.id   AF-A0A9E5P204-F1
#
_cell.length_a   1.000
_cell.length_b   1.000
_cell.length_c   1.000
_cell.angle_alpha   90.00
_cell.angle_beta   90.00
_cell.angle_gamma   90.00
#
_symmetry.space_group_name_H-M   'P 1'
#
loop_
_entity.id
_entity.type
_entity.pdbx_description
1 polymer ?
#
loop_
_entity_poly.entity_id
_entity_poly.type
_entity_poly.pdbx_seq_one_letter_code
_entity_poly.pdbx_strand_id
1 'polypeptide(L)'
;MLSQQERQAIQGYLYSAVFWLLVPGVAGLLMALLLFSPSFQEVIPPSFRGPLNFGRLRPMHVNALIFGWLSMAYAGAMLYITRRLTGVSLFSPQLARIALWLWNFLIAAAAATLLMGMNQGREYAEMIWPLDMLFLVLMALLGMNIWGTILRRREPKLYVSIWNFMAATIILIPVYAIGNRIWDTTGAYVGMSDNIINYFYVHNLFNAWFTTGGLGLAFYLLPRLTNKPLYSHGLAMWGLWSVWTGQHHQLWGPGPDWLEILTVVFSILAIVPTTAFMWNFYKTMEGRWLRVGQDVALRFFTVGAIFWGFTCIQGVAQSLRTFSLYVHFSNWVVS
;
A
#
# COMPACT_ATOMS: atom_id res chain seq x y z
N MET A 1 13.61 25.82 -6.84
CA MET A 1 13.39 24.81 -7.89
C MET A 1 14.00 23.49 -7.44
N LEU A 2 13.53 22.32 -7.90
CA LEU A 2 14.17 21.04 -7.61
C LEU A 2 15.58 21.01 -8.21
N SER A 3 16.57 20.54 -7.46
CA SER A 3 17.88 20.20 -8.04
C SER A 3 17.72 19.11 -9.10
N GLN A 4 18.66 19.02 -10.05
CA GLN A 4 18.61 18.01 -11.10
C GLN A 4 18.56 16.58 -10.52
N GLN A 5 19.32 16.31 -9.46
CA GLN A 5 19.36 15.01 -8.81
C GLN A 5 18.04 14.66 -8.10
N GLU A 6 17.43 15.62 -7.39
CA GLU A 6 16.11 15.41 -6.76
C GLU A 6 15.05 15.13 -7.82
N ARG A 7 15.08 15.89 -8.91
CA ARG A 7 14.14 15.71 -10.03
C ARG A 7 14.27 14.33 -10.63
N GLN A 8 15.49 13.89 -10.94
CA GLN A 8 15.76 12.55 -11.48
C GLN A 8 15.27 11.45 -10.54
N ALA A 9 15.50 11.57 -9.23
CA ALA A 9 15.04 10.59 -8.25
C ALA A 9 13.50 10.51 -8.22
N ILE A 10 12.83 11.65 -8.01
CA ILE A 10 11.37 11.72 -7.86
C ILE A 10 10.67 11.28 -9.15
N GLN A 11 11.08 11.82 -10.30
CA GLN A 11 10.50 11.45 -11.58
C GLN A 11 10.80 9.99 -11.92
N GLY A 12 11.99 9.50 -11.58
CA GLY A 12 12.34 8.09 -11.78
C GLY A 12 11.41 7.14 -11.05
N TYR A 13 11.04 7.43 -9.80
CA TYR A 13 10.03 6.66 -9.06
C TYR A 13 8.66 6.69 -9.76
N LEU A 14 8.20 7.87 -10.17
CA LEU A 14 6.89 8.02 -10.82
C LEU A 14 6.83 7.34 -12.19
N TYR A 15 7.90 7.43 -12.99
CA TYR A 15 7.99 6.74 -14.28
C TYR A 15 8.08 5.22 -14.09
N SER A 16 8.85 4.75 -13.10
CA SER A 16 8.91 3.33 -12.75
C SER A 16 7.54 2.83 -12.29
N ALA A 17 6.81 3.61 -11.50
CA ALA A 17 5.44 3.26 -11.09
C ALA A 17 4.51 3.10 -12.29
N VAL A 18 4.54 4.01 -13.28
CA VAL A 18 3.74 3.89 -14.50
C VAL A 18 4.13 2.63 -15.29
N PHE A 19 5.42 2.33 -15.42
CA PHE A 19 5.87 1.10 -16.06
C PHE A 19 5.36 -0.15 -15.33
N TRP A 20 5.53 -0.20 -14.01
CA TRP A 20 5.06 -1.31 -13.17
C TRP A 20 3.55 -1.38 -12.99
N LEU A 21 2.76 -0.40 -13.47
CA LEU A 21 1.30 -0.52 -13.56
C LEU A 21 0.91 -1.44 -14.72
N LEU A 22 1.65 -1.38 -15.84
CA LEU A 22 1.33 -2.11 -17.05
C LEU A 22 1.54 -3.62 -16.88
N VAL A 23 2.64 -4.01 -16.23
CA VAL A 23 3.02 -5.42 -16.02
C VAL A 23 1.94 -6.24 -15.28
N PRO A 24 1.51 -5.87 -14.05
CA PRO A 24 0.43 -6.55 -13.36
C PRO A 24 -0.91 -6.34 -14.06
N GLY A 25 -1.14 -5.23 -14.79
CA GLY A 25 -2.36 -5.05 -15.59
C GLY A 25 -2.52 -6.14 -16.66
N VAL A 26 -1.44 -6.43 -17.40
CA VAL A 26 -1.41 -7.53 -18.38
C VAL A 26 -1.52 -8.89 -17.68
N ALA A 27 -0.81 -9.10 -16.57
CA ALA A 27 -0.89 -10.34 -15.81
C ALA A 27 -2.30 -10.60 -15.25
N GLY A 28 -2.98 -9.56 -14.77
CA GLY A 28 -4.35 -9.61 -14.26
C GLY A 28 -5.35 -9.97 -15.35
N LEU A 29 -5.22 -9.37 -16.53
CA LEU A 29 -6.04 -9.74 -17.69
C LEU A 29 -5.82 -11.20 -18.09
N LEU A 30 -4.56 -11.65 -18.14
CA LEU A 30 -4.24 -13.04 -18.45
C LEU A 30 -4.83 -14.01 -17.41
N MET A 31 -4.74 -13.70 -16.11
CA MET A 31 -5.37 -14.50 -15.06
C MET A 31 -6.88 -14.56 -15.19
N ALA A 32 -7.54 -13.42 -15.48
CA ALA A 32 -8.99 -13.38 -15.69
C ALA A 32 -9.39 -14.27 -16.88
N LEU A 33 -8.62 -14.26 -17.97
CA LEU A 33 -8.83 -15.15 -19.12
C LEU A 33 -8.64 -16.62 -18.74
N LEU A 34 -7.63 -16.96 -17.93
CA LEU A 34 -7.41 -18.33 -17.46
C LEU A 34 -8.54 -18.84 -16.54
N LEU A 35 -9.15 -17.96 -15.74
CA LEU A 35 -10.34 -18.30 -14.93
C LEU A 35 -11.59 -18.48 -15.78
N PHE A 36 -11.78 -17.64 -16.80
CA PHE A 36 -12.92 -17.73 -17.71
C PHE A 36 -12.82 -18.92 -18.67
N SER A 37 -11.63 -19.16 -19.21
CA SER A 37 -11.34 -20.23 -20.17
C SER A 37 -10.01 -20.91 -19.80
N PRO A 38 -10.04 -21.95 -18.96
CA PRO A 38 -8.83 -22.69 -18.56
C PRO A 38 -8.08 -23.31 -19.74
N SER A 39 -8.77 -23.65 -20.83
CA SER A 39 -8.17 -24.16 -22.08
C SER A 39 -7.22 -23.17 -22.75
N PHE A 40 -7.31 -21.87 -22.44
CA PHE A 40 -6.36 -20.87 -22.93
C PHE A 40 -4.90 -21.19 -22.52
N GLN A 41 -4.72 -21.92 -21.42
CA GLN A 41 -3.41 -22.39 -20.98
C GLN A 41 -2.70 -23.26 -22.04
N GLU A 42 -3.45 -23.98 -22.89
CA GLU A 42 -2.89 -24.85 -23.93
C GLU A 42 -2.33 -24.05 -25.12
N VAL A 43 -2.86 -22.83 -25.33
CA VAL A 43 -2.42 -21.90 -26.39
C VAL A 43 -1.08 -21.25 -26.03
N ILE A 44 -0.76 -21.12 -24.73
CA ILE A 44 0.52 -20.59 -24.28
C ILE A 44 1.66 -21.53 -24.71
N PRO A 45 2.79 -21.01 -25.23
CA PRO A 45 3.90 -21.86 -25.66
C PRO A 45 4.40 -22.77 -24.51
N PRO A 46 4.78 -24.03 -24.78
CA PRO A 46 5.10 -25.01 -23.73
C PRO A 46 6.12 -24.51 -22.69
N SER A 47 7.12 -23.75 -23.10
CA SER A 47 8.14 -23.16 -22.23
C SER A 47 7.59 -22.13 -21.22
N PHE A 48 6.46 -21.49 -21.54
CA PHE A 48 5.83 -20.46 -20.73
C PHE A 48 4.60 -20.95 -19.96
N ARG A 49 4.07 -22.14 -20.25
CA ARG A 49 2.92 -22.70 -19.54
C ARG A 49 3.17 -22.81 -18.03
N GLY A 50 4.34 -23.29 -17.64
CA GLY A 50 4.74 -23.36 -16.22
C GLY A 50 4.73 -21.97 -15.57
N PRO A 51 5.57 -21.03 -16.02
CA PRO A 51 5.63 -19.68 -15.46
C PRO A 51 4.31 -18.89 -15.49
N LEU A 52 3.52 -19.01 -16.55
CA LEU A 52 2.30 -18.22 -16.76
C LEU A 52 1.02 -18.93 -16.32
N ASN A 53 1.12 -20.03 -15.57
CA ASN A 53 -0.09 -20.62 -14.97
C ASN A 53 -0.66 -19.71 -13.87
N PHE A 54 -1.96 -19.86 -13.59
CA PHE A 54 -2.69 -19.03 -12.63
C PHE A 54 -2.01 -18.98 -11.24
N GLY A 55 -1.57 -20.12 -10.72
CA GLY A 55 -0.98 -20.24 -9.37
C GLY A 55 0.32 -19.47 -9.19
N ARG A 56 1.14 -19.33 -10.24
CA ARG A 56 2.38 -18.53 -10.22
C ARG A 56 2.16 -17.09 -10.64
N LEU A 57 1.22 -16.87 -11.54
CA LEU A 57 0.90 -15.55 -12.06
C LEU A 57 0.20 -14.67 -11.01
N ARG A 58 -0.62 -15.25 -10.14
CA ARG A 58 -1.30 -14.56 -9.03
C ARG A 58 -0.34 -13.85 -8.07
N PRO A 59 0.61 -14.52 -7.41
CA PRO A 59 1.51 -13.85 -6.49
C PRO A 59 2.39 -12.83 -7.22
N MET A 60 2.80 -13.09 -8.47
CA MET A 60 3.53 -12.11 -9.28
C MET A 60 2.70 -10.85 -9.53
N HIS A 61 1.44 -11.01 -9.98
CA HIS A 61 0.52 -9.89 -10.22
C HIS A 61 0.34 -9.05 -8.95
N VAL A 62 0.04 -9.70 -7.82
CA VAL A 62 -0.19 -9.02 -6.54
C VAL A 62 1.06 -8.24 -6.12
N ASN A 63 2.24 -8.87 -6.12
CA ASN A 63 3.50 -8.23 -5.71
C ASN A 63 3.90 -7.08 -6.65
N ALA A 64 3.78 -7.26 -7.97
CA ALA A 64 4.08 -6.21 -8.94
C ALA A 64 3.10 -5.02 -8.82
N LEU A 65 1.83 -5.27 -8.48
CA LEU A 65 0.84 -4.21 -8.28
C LEU A 65 1.14 -3.39 -7.00
N ILE A 66 1.34 -4.07 -5.87
CA ILE A 66 1.44 -3.39 -4.57
C ILE A 66 2.86 -2.83 -4.32
N PHE A 67 3.91 -3.59 -4.61
CA PHE A 67 5.30 -3.19 -4.34
C PHE A 67 5.94 -2.51 -5.55
N GLY A 68 5.50 -2.83 -6.78
CA GLY A 68 5.99 -2.23 -8.01
C GLY A 68 5.29 -0.92 -8.34
N TRP A 69 4.01 -0.98 -8.71
CA TRP A 69 3.27 0.22 -9.08
C TRP A 69 3.00 1.13 -7.87
N LEU A 70 2.20 0.65 -6.92
CA LEU A 70 1.60 1.50 -5.89
C LEU A 70 2.66 2.06 -4.93
N SER A 71 3.57 1.19 -4.46
CA SER A 71 4.62 1.61 -3.53
C SER A 71 5.65 2.55 -4.15
N MET A 72 6.01 2.40 -5.43
CA MET A 72 6.90 3.36 -6.10
C MET A 72 6.21 4.71 -6.34
N ALA A 73 4.91 4.70 -6.69
CA ALA A 73 4.13 5.93 -6.77
C ALA A 73 4.11 6.65 -5.42
N TYR A 74 3.91 5.91 -4.33
CA TYR A 74 3.94 6.43 -2.97
C TYR A 74 5.31 6.99 -2.62
N ALA A 75 6.39 6.24 -2.80
CA ALA A 75 7.75 6.67 -2.48
C ALA A 75 8.12 7.97 -3.23
N GLY A 76 7.87 8.03 -4.54
CA GLY A 76 8.13 9.23 -5.35
C GLY A 76 7.34 10.44 -4.88
N ALA A 77 6.04 10.25 -4.61
CA ALA A 77 5.17 11.33 -4.15
C ALA A 77 5.51 11.77 -2.71
N MET A 78 5.83 10.85 -1.81
CA MET A 78 6.28 11.15 -0.44
C MET A 78 7.55 11.97 -0.44
N LEU A 79 8.55 11.64 -1.26
CA LEU A 79 9.79 12.43 -1.40
C LEU A 79 9.48 13.85 -1.88
N TYR A 80 8.66 13.98 -2.93
CA TYR A 80 8.25 15.28 -3.45
C TYR A 80 7.52 16.13 -2.40
N ILE A 81 6.53 15.56 -1.73
CA ILE A 81 5.68 16.27 -0.77
C ILE A 81 6.48 16.64 0.48
N THR A 82 7.32 15.72 0.99
CA THR A 82 8.18 15.97 2.16
C THR A 82 9.10 17.14 1.89
N ARG A 83 9.77 17.18 0.73
CA ARG A 83 10.59 18.31 0.28
C ARG A 83 9.80 19.63 0.26
N ARG A 84 8.57 19.60 -0.24
CA ARG A 84 7.74 20.80 -0.41
C ARG A 84 7.25 21.36 0.93
N LEU A 85 6.77 20.50 1.82
CA LEU A 85 6.19 20.92 3.10
C LEU A 85 7.24 21.28 4.15
N THR A 86 8.42 20.68 4.10
CA THR A 86 9.52 21.01 5.04
C THR A 86 10.31 22.26 4.64
N GLY A 87 10.17 22.70 3.39
CA GLY A 87 10.87 23.89 2.87
C GLY A 87 12.37 23.69 2.59
N VAL A 88 12.94 22.49 2.81
CA VAL A 88 14.38 22.20 2.62
C VAL A 88 14.63 21.06 1.64
N SER A 89 15.79 21.06 0.97
CA SER A 89 16.19 19.98 0.03
C SER A 89 16.09 18.60 0.65
N LEU A 90 15.86 17.58 -0.18
CA LEU A 90 15.88 16.19 0.28
C LEU A 90 17.17 15.87 1.02
N PHE A 91 17.07 14.98 2.01
CA PHE A 91 18.20 14.61 2.85
C PHE A 91 19.39 14.13 2.01
N SER A 92 19.15 13.17 1.12
CA SER A 92 20.14 12.70 0.17
C SER A 92 19.48 12.30 -1.16
N PRO A 93 19.56 13.16 -2.19
CA PRO A 93 19.08 12.82 -3.52
C PRO A 93 19.77 11.59 -4.12
N GLN A 94 21.06 11.41 -3.81
CA GLN A 94 21.82 10.23 -4.24
C GLN A 94 21.29 8.94 -3.60
N LEU A 95 20.97 8.97 -2.30
CA LEU A 95 20.38 7.82 -1.60
C LEU A 95 19.02 7.44 -2.22
N ALA A 96 18.19 8.44 -2.54
CA ALA A 96 16.91 8.21 -3.20
C ALA A 96 17.09 7.59 -4.60
N ARG A 97 18.13 7.97 -5.35
CA ARG A 97 18.44 7.37 -6.66
C ARG A 97 18.94 5.93 -6.54
N ILE A 98 19.80 5.63 -5.56
CA ILE A 98 20.27 4.26 -5.32
C ILE A 98 19.08 3.38 -4.94
N ALA A 99 18.24 3.85 -4.01
CA ALA A 99 17.02 3.15 -3.62
C ALA A 99 16.07 2.93 -4.82
N LEU A 100 15.92 3.88 -5.73
CA LEU A 100 15.11 3.72 -6.95
C LEU A 100 15.58 2.54 -7.82
N TRP A 101 16.88 2.44 -8.08
CA TRP A 101 17.42 1.35 -8.91
C TRP A 101 17.31 -0.01 -8.21
N LEU A 102 17.63 -0.05 -6.92
CA LEU A 102 17.48 -1.24 -6.10
C LEU A 102 16.01 -1.70 -6.01
N TRP A 103 15.06 -0.77 -5.98
CA TRP A 103 13.64 -1.08 -5.97
C TRP A 103 13.18 -1.66 -7.32
N ASN A 104 13.63 -1.10 -8.45
CA ASN A 104 13.36 -1.72 -9.75
C ASN A 104 13.95 -3.13 -9.87
N PHE A 105 15.16 -3.32 -9.36
CA PHE A 105 15.78 -4.65 -9.27
C PHE A 105 14.96 -5.60 -8.39
N LEU A 106 14.52 -5.15 -7.20
CA LEU A 106 13.68 -5.94 -6.31
C LEU A 106 12.42 -6.46 -7.03
N ILE A 107 11.69 -5.58 -7.72
CA ILE A 107 10.42 -5.97 -8.37
C ILE A 107 10.65 -6.88 -9.57
N ALA A 108 11.70 -6.62 -10.36
CA ALA A 108 12.08 -7.51 -11.45
C ALA A 108 12.51 -8.89 -10.94
N ALA A 109 13.30 -8.94 -9.87
CA ALA A 109 13.73 -10.18 -9.23
C ALA A 109 12.53 -10.93 -8.63
N ALA A 110 11.63 -10.24 -7.93
CA ALA A 110 10.41 -10.82 -7.37
C ALA A 110 9.52 -11.41 -8.48
N ALA A 111 9.32 -10.69 -9.58
CA ALA A 111 8.56 -11.20 -10.71
C ALA A 111 9.21 -12.47 -11.29
N ALA A 112 10.53 -12.46 -11.48
CA ALA A 112 11.25 -13.63 -11.99
C ALA A 112 11.16 -14.84 -11.04
N THR A 113 11.43 -14.67 -9.74
CA THR A 113 11.42 -15.76 -8.76
C THR A 113 10.02 -16.35 -8.58
N LEU A 114 8.99 -15.51 -8.52
CA LEU A 114 7.60 -15.95 -8.37
C LEU A 114 7.12 -16.75 -9.61
N LEU A 115 7.47 -16.30 -10.82
CA LEU A 115 7.17 -17.03 -12.05
C LEU A 115 7.97 -18.34 -12.16
N MET A 116 9.18 -18.41 -11.59
CA MET A 116 9.93 -19.66 -11.45
C MET A 116 9.33 -20.61 -10.39
N GLY A 117 8.38 -20.14 -9.58
CA GLY A 117 7.71 -20.90 -8.55
C GLY A 117 8.38 -20.80 -7.17
N MET A 118 9.41 -19.96 -7.03
CA MET A 118 10.08 -19.72 -5.76
C MET A 118 9.25 -18.72 -4.94
N ASN A 119 8.47 -19.22 -3.98
CA ASN A 119 7.62 -18.40 -3.12
C ASN A 119 7.48 -18.99 -1.71
N GLN A 120 7.12 -18.16 -0.73
CA GLN A 120 6.91 -18.60 0.66
C GLN A 120 5.50 -19.13 0.94
N GLY A 121 4.58 -19.08 -0.03
CA GLY A 121 3.20 -19.58 0.13
C GLY A 121 2.30 -18.73 1.02
N ARG A 122 2.74 -17.51 1.39
CA ARG A 122 2.03 -16.60 2.30
C ARG A 122 1.58 -15.37 1.56
N GLU A 123 0.28 -15.07 1.60
CA GLU A 123 -0.31 -13.99 0.83
C GLU A 123 0.32 -12.63 1.19
N TYR A 124 0.71 -11.85 0.19
CA TYR A 124 1.45 -10.58 0.30
C TYR A 124 2.87 -10.69 0.88
N ALA A 125 3.31 -11.91 1.23
CA ALA A 125 4.62 -12.27 1.78
C ALA A 125 5.30 -13.33 0.89
N GLU A 126 5.07 -13.29 -0.43
CA GLU A 126 5.47 -14.38 -1.32
C GLU A 126 6.95 -14.30 -1.76
N MET A 127 7.58 -13.13 -1.64
CA MET A 127 8.97 -12.93 -2.02
C MET A 127 9.90 -13.85 -1.24
N ILE A 128 11.00 -14.33 -1.84
CA ILE A 128 11.99 -15.13 -1.11
C ILE A 128 12.75 -14.25 -0.10
N TRP A 129 13.23 -14.84 1.00
CA TRP A 129 13.89 -14.11 2.11
C TRP A 129 14.99 -13.10 1.69
N PRO A 130 15.82 -13.31 0.64
CA PRO A 130 16.79 -12.29 0.24
C PRO A 130 16.13 -11.02 -0.30
N LEU A 131 14.98 -11.17 -0.97
CA LEU A 131 14.19 -10.06 -1.49
C LEU A 131 13.44 -9.34 -0.37
N ASP A 132 13.01 -10.05 0.67
CA ASP A 132 12.46 -9.45 1.89
C ASP A 132 13.46 -8.54 2.59
N MET A 133 14.69 -9.03 2.75
CA MET A 133 15.78 -8.25 3.34
C MET A 133 16.09 -7.01 2.50
N LEU A 134 16.11 -7.15 1.17
CA LEU A 134 16.29 -6.03 0.26
C LEU A 134 15.14 -5.01 0.37
N PHE A 135 13.89 -5.47 0.47
CA PHE A 135 12.73 -4.59 0.67
C PHE A 135 12.86 -3.78 1.97
N LEU A 136 13.28 -4.41 3.07
CA LEU A 136 13.51 -3.70 4.33
C LEU A 136 14.63 -2.67 4.23
N VAL A 137 15.72 -2.98 3.53
CA VAL A 137 16.77 -2.00 3.24
C VAL A 137 16.20 -0.82 2.47
N LEU A 138 15.40 -1.06 1.42
CA LEU A 138 14.75 0.00 0.64
C LEU A 138 13.82 0.88 1.48
N MET A 139 13.02 0.26 2.35
CA MET A 139 12.16 0.96 3.29
C MET A 139 12.95 1.81 4.27
N ALA A 140 14.08 1.30 4.79
CA ALA A 140 14.99 2.05 5.64
C ALA A 140 15.62 3.23 4.87
N LEU A 141 16.05 3.04 3.62
CA LEU A 141 16.61 4.12 2.79
C LEU A 141 15.58 5.23 2.51
N LEU A 142 14.34 4.86 2.22
CA LEU A 142 13.23 5.80 2.04
C LEU A 142 12.94 6.55 3.35
N GLY A 143 12.84 5.81 4.46
CA GLY A 143 12.66 6.36 5.81
C GLY A 143 13.77 7.35 6.17
N MET A 144 15.04 6.98 6.01
CA MET A 144 16.19 7.88 6.25
C MET A 144 16.07 9.17 5.44
N ASN A 145 15.62 9.09 4.19
CA ASN A 145 15.43 10.29 3.37
C ASN A 145 14.30 11.17 3.89
N ILE A 146 13.14 10.59 4.24
CA ILE A 146 11.98 11.33 4.74
C ILE A 146 12.30 11.96 6.10
N TRP A 147 12.70 11.15 7.08
CA TRP A 147 13.04 11.59 8.42
C TRP A 147 14.22 12.57 8.43
N GLY A 148 15.27 12.29 7.69
CA GLY A 148 16.41 13.19 7.55
C GLY A 148 16.06 14.54 6.93
N THR A 149 15.05 14.60 6.04
CA THR A 149 14.56 15.85 5.45
C THR A 149 13.74 16.64 6.48
N ILE A 150 12.92 15.94 7.27
CA ILE A 150 12.09 16.53 8.33
C ILE A 150 12.93 17.11 9.47
N LEU A 151 14.04 16.44 9.83
CA LEU A 151 14.97 16.94 10.85
C LEU A 151 15.64 18.26 10.45
N ARG A 152 15.74 18.53 9.14
CA ARG A 152 16.32 19.76 8.59
C ARG A 152 15.28 20.83 8.22
N ARG A 153 14.00 20.63 8.56
CA ARG A 153 12.89 21.49 8.12
C ARG A 153 13.06 22.96 8.54
N ARG A 154 12.54 23.86 7.71
CA ARG A 154 12.40 25.29 8.02
C ARG A 154 11.08 25.61 8.72
N GLU A 155 10.00 24.92 8.32
CA GLU A 155 8.69 25.09 8.93
C GLU A 155 8.65 24.32 10.27
N PRO A 156 8.49 25.00 11.43
CA PRO A 156 8.49 24.32 12.72
C PRO A 156 7.33 23.35 12.87
N LYS A 157 6.15 23.67 12.31
CA LYS A 157 4.93 22.86 12.44
C LYS A 157 4.85 21.77 11.38
N LEU A 158 4.61 20.54 11.81
CA LEU A 158 4.44 19.42 10.88
C LEU A 158 3.00 19.35 10.38
N TYR A 159 2.84 19.39 9.07
CA TYR A 159 1.55 19.17 8.42
C TYR A 159 1.12 17.71 8.54
N VAL A 160 -0.19 17.43 8.49
CA VAL A 160 -0.73 16.08 8.70
C VAL A 160 -0.20 15.05 7.69
N SER A 161 0.09 15.47 6.46
CA SER A 161 0.76 14.61 5.46
C SER A 161 2.12 14.10 5.93
N ILE A 162 2.91 14.94 6.61
CA ILE A 162 4.23 14.56 7.10
C ILE A 162 4.12 13.57 8.25
N TRP A 163 3.17 13.78 9.17
CA TRP A 163 2.88 12.82 10.23
C TRP A 163 2.50 11.44 9.68
N ASN A 164 1.66 11.41 8.64
CA ASN A 164 1.28 10.17 7.97
C ASN A 164 2.49 9.48 7.32
N PHE A 165 3.38 10.20 6.64
CA PHE A 165 4.58 9.60 6.04
C PHE A 165 5.57 9.08 7.08
N MET A 166 5.71 9.79 8.20
CA MET A 166 6.52 9.33 9.34
C MET A 166 5.95 8.01 9.90
N ALA A 167 4.64 7.97 10.16
CA ALA A 167 3.97 6.77 10.66
C ALA A 167 4.10 5.59 9.67
N ALA A 168 3.82 5.82 8.38
CA ALA A 168 3.90 4.78 7.35
C ALA A 168 5.30 4.17 7.24
N THR A 169 6.35 5.01 7.25
CA THR A 169 7.74 4.52 7.10
C THR A 169 8.29 3.84 8.35
N ILE A 170 7.90 4.27 9.55
CA ILE A 170 8.41 3.68 10.79
C ILE A 170 7.67 2.40 11.19
N ILE A 171 6.35 2.34 10.97
CA ILE A 171 5.52 1.19 11.37
C ILE A 171 5.72 0.01 10.42
N LEU A 172 5.86 0.27 9.11
CA LEU A 172 5.96 -0.83 8.15
C LEU A 172 7.20 -1.71 8.36
N ILE A 173 8.34 -1.13 8.77
CA ILE A 173 9.60 -1.87 8.94
C ILE A 173 9.44 -3.04 9.94
N PRO A 174 9.03 -2.82 11.22
CA PRO A 174 8.84 -3.92 12.16
C PRO A 174 7.68 -4.84 11.76
N VAL A 175 6.59 -4.31 11.20
CA VAL A 175 5.46 -5.12 10.72
C VAL A 175 5.92 -6.11 9.65
N TYR A 176 6.68 -5.64 8.67
CA TYR A 176 7.20 -6.47 7.59
C TYR A 176 8.25 -7.47 8.10
N ALA A 177 9.17 -7.03 8.96
CA ALA A 177 10.22 -7.87 9.51
C ALA A 177 9.68 -9.05 10.32
N ILE A 178 8.71 -8.79 11.20
CA ILE A 178 8.05 -9.81 12.02
C ILE A 178 7.15 -10.67 11.15
N GLY A 179 6.33 -10.04 10.28
CA GLY A 179 5.43 -10.72 9.37
C GLY A 179 6.12 -11.78 8.53
N ASN A 180 7.24 -11.43 7.90
CA ASN A 180 8.00 -12.31 7.01
C ASN A 180 9.09 -13.11 7.72
N ARG A 181 9.17 -13.06 9.07
CA ARG A 181 10.19 -13.75 9.88
C ARG A 181 11.58 -13.70 9.24
N ILE A 182 12.02 -12.49 8.86
CA ILE A 182 13.15 -12.25 7.93
C ILE A 182 14.51 -12.84 8.36
N TRP A 183 14.64 -13.22 9.62
CA TRP A 183 15.82 -13.85 10.20
C TRP A 183 15.84 -15.38 9.99
N ASP A 184 14.80 -15.94 9.38
CA ASP A 184 14.66 -17.35 9.06
C ASP A 184 14.49 -17.54 7.54
N THR A 185 15.25 -18.44 6.95
CA THR A 185 15.19 -18.73 5.51
C THR A 185 13.85 -19.28 5.04
N THR A 186 13.04 -19.82 5.96
CA THR A 186 11.68 -20.30 5.67
C THR A 186 10.68 -19.16 5.47
N GLY A 187 10.96 -17.97 6.03
CA GLY A 187 10.08 -16.80 5.96
C GLY A 187 8.73 -16.95 6.68
N ALA A 188 8.56 -18.01 7.45
CA ALA A 188 7.27 -18.39 8.04
C ALA A 188 7.41 -18.90 9.48
N TYR A 189 6.35 -18.74 10.26
CA TYR A 189 6.16 -19.49 11.51
C TYR A 189 5.49 -20.84 11.19
N VAL A 190 5.00 -21.55 12.21
CA VAL A 190 4.37 -22.87 12.03
C VAL A 190 2.92 -22.85 12.53
N GLY A 191 2.05 -23.52 11.80
CA GLY A 191 0.66 -23.79 12.20
C GLY A 191 -0.20 -22.53 12.33
N MET A 192 -1.10 -22.54 13.31
CA MET A 192 -2.05 -21.43 13.54
C MET A 192 -1.34 -20.10 13.81
N SER A 193 -0.23 -20.12 14.55
CA SER A 193 0.52 -18.91 14.88
C SER A 193 1.04 -18.20 13.63
N ASP A 194 1.47 -18.94 12.60
CA ASP A 194 1.87 -18.33 11.33
C ASP A 194 0.72 -17.61 10.67
N ASN A 195 -0.45 -18.23 10.65
CA ASN A 195 -1.62 -17.67 10.01
C ASN A 195 -2.08 -16.37 10.71
N ILE A 196 -2.07 -16.36 12.05
CA ILE A 196 -2.37 -15.15 12.85
C ILE A 196 -1.36 -14.03 12.54
N ILE A 197 -0.06 -14.34 12.56
CA ILE A 197 0.99 -13.35 12.31
C ILE A 197 0.96 -12.87 10.86
N ASN A 198 0.70 -13.76 9.89
CA ASN A 198 0.59 -13.41 8.48
C ASN A 198 -0.53 -12.39 8.28
N TYR A 199 -1.74 -12.67 8.77
CA TYR A 199 -2.85 -11.73 8.57
C TYR A 199 -2.76 -10.47 9.42
N PHE A 200 -2.08 -10.51 10.57
CA PHE A 200 -1.64 -9.29 11.24
C PHE A 200 -0.71 -8.47 10.34
N TYR A 201 0.27 -9.10 9.71
CA TYR A 201 1.16 -8.45 8.76
C TYR A 201 0.42 -7.88 7.56
N VAL A 202 -0.40 -8.68 6.87
CA VAL A 202 -1.15 -8.28 5.67
C VAL A 202 -2.02 -7.08 6.00
N HIS A 203 -2.84 -7.16 7.05
CA HIS A 203 -3.72 -6.06 7.41
C HIS A 203 -2.94 -4.78 7.72
N ASN A 204 -1.79 -4.90 8.42
CA ASN A 204 -0.97 -3.74 8.75
C ASN A 204 -0.10 -3.23 7.59
N LEU A 205 0.25 -4.06 6.61
CA LEU A 205 0.82 -3.61 5.34
C LEU A 205 -0.17 -2.64 4.68
N PHE A 206 -1.44 -3.03 4.56
CA PHE A 206 -2.46 -2.15 4.01
C PHE A 206 -2.76 -0.95 4.89
N ASN A 207 -2.83 -1.11 6.20
CA ASN A 207 -3.17 -0.02 7.09
C ASN A 207 -2.04 1.02 7.24
N ALA A 208 -0.82 0.56 7.56
CA ALA A 208 0.33 1.45 7.77
C ALA A 208 0.89 2.01 6.45
N TRP A 209 1.00 1.18 5.41
CA TRP A 209 1.60 1.62 4.16
C TRP A 209 0.58 2.27 3.22
N PHE A 210 -0.45 1.52 2.83
CA PHE A 210 -1.38 1.97 1.79
C PHE A 210 -2.40 2.99 2.28
N THR A 211 -2.96 2.79 3.47
CA THR A 211 -3.94 3.71 4.07
C THR A 211 -3.24 4.92 4.69
N THR A 212 -2.34 4.74 5.66
CA THR A 212 -1.70 5.90 6.32
C THR A 212 -0.82 6.67 5.33
N GLY A 213 0.01 5.99 4.54
CA GLY A 213 0.77 6.64 3.47
C GLY A 213 -0.12 7.33 2.44
N GLY A 214 -1.21 6.70 2.03
CA GLY A 214 -2.18 7.22 1.06
C GLY A 214 -2.95 8.43 1.56
N LEU A 215 -3.40 8.40 2.82
CA LEU A 215 -4.01 9.54 3.50
C LEU A 215 -3.04 10.72 3.57
N GLY A 216 -1.75 10.46 3.80
CA GLY A 216 -0.72 11.50 3.74
C GLY A 216 -0.66 12.20 2.38
N LEU A 217 -0.70 11.42 1.29
CA LEU A 217 -0.79 11.96 -0.07
C LEU A 217 -2.10 12.74 -0.27
N ALA A 218 -3.21 12.17 0.18
CA ALA A 218 -4.54 12.74 -0.02
C ALA A 218 -4.70 14.08 0.71
N PHE A 219 -4.22 14.20 1.96
CA PHE A 219 -4.25 15.46 2.70
C PHE A 219 -3.38 16.56 2.08
N TYR A 220 -2.36 16.21 1.29
CA TYR A 220 -1.61 17.18 0.51
C TYR A 220 -2.32 17.56 -0.80
N LEU A 221 -2.81 16.55 -1.52
CA LEU A 221 -3.41 16.72 -2.85
C LEU A 221 -4.76 17.41 -2.78
N LEU A 222 -5.61 17.10 -1.80
CA LEU A 222 -6.95 17.66 -1.69
C LEU A 222 -6.95 19.20 -1.63
N PRO A 223 -6.23 19.87 -0.71
CA PRO A 223 -6.12 21.33 -0.72
C PRO A 223 -5.49 21.88 -2.00
N ARG A 224 -4.51 21.15 -2.56
CA ARG A 224 -3.76 21.58 -3.74
C ARG A 224 -4.59 21.56 -5.01
N LEU A 225 -5.42 20.53 -5.21
CA LEU A 225 -6.28 20.34 -6.38
C LEU A 225 -7.54 21.21 -6.30
N THR A 226 -8.06 21.42 -5.09
CA THR A 226 -9.26 22.26 -4.88
C THR A 226 -8.96 23.75 -4.76
N ASN A 227 -7.69 24.11 -4.55
CA ASN A 227 -7.27 25.46 -4.19
C ASN A 227 -8.12 26.03 -3.03
N LYS A 228 -8.28 25.22 -1.97
CA LYS A 228 -8.95 25.56 -0.73
C LYS A 228 -8.11 25.06 0.45
N PRO A 229 -8.16 25.72 1.61
CA PRO A 229 -7.54 25.18 2.81
C PRO A 229 -8.17 23.83 3.18
N LEU A 230 -7.38 22.95 3.80
CA LEU A 230 -7.91 21.75 4.43
C LEU A 230 -8.91 22.15 5.51
N TYR A 231 -10.06 21.47 5.57
CA TYR A 231 -11.15 21.83 6.48
C TYR A 231 -10.72 21.78 7.95
N SER A 232 -10.20 20.65 8.43
CA SER A 232 -9.78 20.48 9.82
C SER A 232 -8.52 19.62 9.95
N HIS A 233 -7.41 20.29 10.22
CA HIS A 233 -6.14 19.62 10.55
C HIS A 233 -6.26 18.79 11.83
N GLY A 234 -6.94 19.30 12.85
CA GLY A 234 -7.19 18.57 14.11
C GLY A 234 -7.95 17.26 13.88
N LEU A 235 -9.00 17.27 13.05
CA LEU A 235 -9.74 16.06 12.70
C LEU A 235 -8.86 15.06 11.93
N ALA A 236 -8.01 15.55 11.03
CA ALA A 236 -7.08 14.70 10.30
C ALA A 236 -6.06 14.03 11.25
N MET A 237 -5.59 14.74 12.27
CA MET A 237 -4.73 14.18 13.32
C MET A 237 -5.48 13.16 14.19
N TRP A 238 -6.71 13.46 14.60
CA TRP A 238 -7.56 12.49 15.32
C TRP A 238 -7.74 11.20 14.53
N GLY A 239 -7.97 11.31 13.21
CA GLY A 239 -8.01 10.15 12.32
C GLY A 239 -6.71 9.35 12.39
N LEU A 240 -5.56 9.99 12.20
CA LEU A 240 -4.25 9.31 12.27
C LEU A 240 -4.03 8.56 13.61
N TRP A 241 -4.33 9.19 14.74
CA TRP A 241 -4.14 8.57 16.06
C TRP A 241 -5.16 7.48 16.40
N SER A 242 -6.26 7.41 15.65
CA SER A 242 -7.32 6.40 15.81
C SER A 242 -7.17 5.25 14.82
N VAL A 243 -6.00 5.08 14.20
CA VAL A 243 -5.70 3.94 13.34
C VAL A 243 -5.41 2.74 14.23
N TRP A 244 -6.43 1.92 14.46
CA TRP A 244 -6.33 0.67 15.21
C TRP A 244 -5.85 -0.46 14.30
N THR A 245 -5.10 -1.40 14.88
CA THR A 245 -4.52 -2.53 14.17
C THR A 245 -5.23 -3.82 14.59
N GLY A 246 -5.91 -4.48 13.66
CA GLY A 246 -6.53 -5.80 13.85
C GLY A 246 -6.36 -6.66 12.59
N GLN A 247 -6.87 -7.88 12.59
CA GLN A 247 -6.97 -8.70 11.38
C GLN A 247 -8.32 -9.42 11.41
N HIS A 248 -9.18 -9.20 10.43
CA HIS A 248 -10.49 -9.88 10.36
C HIS A 248 -10.51 -11.03 9.33
N HIS A 249 -9.33 -11.49 8.93
CA HIS A 249 -9.18 -12.47 7.85
C HIS A 249 -9.40 -13.91 8.34
N GLN A 250 -9.38 -14.15 9.65
CA GLN A 250 -9.50 -15.48 10.25
C GLN A 250 -10.82 -15.71 10.99
N LEU A 251 -11.89 -15.00 10.63
CA LEU A 251 -13.20 -15.24 11.24
C LEU A 251 -13.69 -16.66 10.90
N TRP A 252 -14.22 -17.36 11.89
CA TRP A 252 -14.61 -18.77 11.77
C TRP A 252 -13.42 -19.71 11.48
N GLY A 253 -12.21 -19.26 11.77
CA GLY A 253 -11.01 -20.06 11.62
C GLY A 253 -10.76 -20.95 12.84
N PRO A 254 -9.67 -21.73 12.83
CA PRO A 254 -9.24 -22.49 14.01
C PRO A 254 -8.64 -21.61 15.13
N GLY A 255 -8.70 -20.28 14.97
CA GLY A 255 -8.05 -19.33 15.86
C GLY A 255 -8.81 -19.17 17.18
N PRO A 256 -8.19 -18.57 18.21
CA PRO A 256 -8.89 -18.33 19.47
C PRO A 256 -10.04 -17.31 19.29
N ASP A 257 -11.24 -17.66 19.75
CA ASP A 257 -12.43 -16.78 19.65
C ASP A 257 -12.20 -15.38 20.26
N TRP A 258 -11.43 -15.27 21.34
CA TRP A 258 -11.14 -13.97 21.97
C TRP A 258 -10.36 -13.05 21.04
N LEU A 259 -9.47 -13.61 20.21
CA LEU A 259 -8.69 -12.85 19.25
C LEU A 259 -9.57 -12.43 18.07
N GLU A 260 -10.45 -13.32 17.61
CA GLU A 260 -11.47 -12.95 16.61
C GLU A 260 -12.30 -11.75 17.11
N ILE A 261 -12.88 -11.83 18.30
CA ILE A 261 -13.72 -10.76 18.87
C ILE A 261 -12.94 -9.43 18.95
N LEU A 262 -11.70 -9.47 19.44
CA LEU A 262 -10.86 -8.27 19.52
C LEU A 262 -10.64 -7.63 18.13
N THR A 263 -10.41 -8.45 17.11
CA THR A 263 -10.18 -7.96 15.74
C THR A 263 -11.44 -7.42 15.07
N VAL A 264 -12.62 -7.96 15.39
CA VAL A 264 -13.91 -7.39 14.98
C VAL A 264 -14.10 -6.00 15.59
N VAL A 265 -13.81 -5.85 16.89
CA VAL A 265 -13.90 -4.55 17.58
C VAL A 265 -12.97 -3.52 16.94
N PHE A 266 -11.71 -3.86 16.67
CA PHE A 266 -10.78 -2.95 15.99
C PHE A 266 -11.20 -2.62 14.56
N SER A 267 -11.79 -3.57 13.84
CA SER A 267 -12.33 -3.31 12.50
C SER A 267 -13.50 -2.34 12.55
N ILE A 268 -14.42 -2.46 13.52
CA ILE A 268 -15.50 -1.48 13.73
C ILE A 268 -14.91 -0.09 14.04
N LEU A 269 -13.89 -0.02 14.91
CA LEU A 269 -13.25 1.25 15.26
C LEU A 269 -12.52 1.91 14.08
N ALA A 270 -12.17 1.17 13.02
CA ALA A 270 -11.62 1.73 11.79
C ALA A 270 -12.59 2.70 11.07
N ILE A 271 -13.87 2.72 11.46
CA ILE A 271 -14.82 3.74 10.99
C ILE A 271 -14.41 5.17 11.42
N VAL A 272 -13.69 5.30 12.53
CA VAL A 272 -13.25 6.60 13.07
C VAL A 272 -12.26 7.30 12.13
N PRO A 273 -11.08 6.71 11.78
CA PRO A 273 -10.17 7.31 10.81
C PRO A 273 -10.81 7.51 9.43
N THR A 274 -11.66 6.57 9.01
CA THR A 274 -12.40 6.65 7.74
C THR A 274 -13.28 7.90 7.70
N THR A 275 -14.13 8.08 8.72
CA THR A 275 -15.05 9.22 8.82
C THR A 275 -14.28 10.53 8.95
N ALA A 276 -13.17 10.54 9.70
CA ALA A 276 -12.32 11.72 9.86
C ALA A 276 -11.75 12.21 8.51
N PHE A 277 -11.32 11.30 7.65
CA PHE A 277 -10.89 11.65 6.29
C PHE A 277 -12.07 12.06 5.40
N MET A 278 -13.13 11.25 5.33
CA MET A 278 -14.26 11.51 4.44
C MET A 278 -14.96 12.84 4.74
N TRP A 279 -15.03 13.22 6.02
CA TRP A 279 -15.56 14.52 6.41
C TRP A 279 -14.64 15.68 5.99
N ASN A 280 -13.32 15.53 6.19
CA ASN A 280 -12.34 16.50 5.69
C ASN A 280 -12.43 16.66 4.17
N PHE A 281 -12.53 15.53 3.44
CA PHE A 281 -12.70 15.50 1.99
C PHE A 281 -13.95 16.27 1.56
N TYR A 282 -15.11 15.89 2.10
CA TYR A 282 -16.39 16.52 1.76
C TYR A 282 -16.37 18.02 2.01
N LYS A 283 -15.96 18.45 3.21
CA LYS A 283 -15.96 19.86 3.60
C LYS A 283 -14.93 20.69 2.82
N THR A 284 -13.74 20.16 2.53
CA THR A 284 -12.79 20.87 1.66
C THR A 284 -13.29 21.00 0.23
N MET A 285 -14.04 20.02 -0.28
CA MET A 285 -14.66 20.03 -1.61
C MET A 285 -15.86 20.99 -1.76
N GLU A 286 -16.42 21.54 -0.67
CA GLU A 286 -17.58 22.44 -0.74
C GLU A 286 -17.34 23.62 -1.71
N GLY A 287 -18.28 23.84 -2.63
CA GLY A 287 -18.15 24.87 -3.68
C GLY A 287 -17.13 24.55 -4.78
N ARG A 288 -16.53 23.35 -4.81
CA ARG A 288 -15.57 22.89 -5.84
C ARG A 288 -16.05 21.66 -6.62
N TRP A 289 -17.23 21.12 -6.32
CA TRP A 289 -17.77 19.94 -7.01
C TRP A 289 -17.84 20.07 -8.54
N LEU A 290 -18.24 21.24 -9.06
CA LEU A 290 -18.27 21.48 -10.52
C LEU A 290 -16.88 21.39 -11.17
N ARG A 291 -15.80 21.66 -10.43
CA ARG A 291 -14.42 21.58 -10.93
C ARG A 291 -13.98 20.14 -11.22
N VAL A 292 -14.63 19.14 -10.60
CA VAL A 292 -14.39 17.70 -10.88
C VAL A 292 -14.64 17.38 -12.36
N GLY A 293 -15.59 18.07 -13.00
CA GLY A 293 -15.86 17.94 -14.43
C GLY A 293 -14.76 18.53 -15.31
N GLN A 294 -13.98 19.49 -14.81
CA GLN A 294 -13.03 20.30 -15.58
C GLN A 294 -11.57 19.88 -15.37
N ASP A 295 -11.23 19.39 -14.18
CA ASP A 295 -9.87 19.08 -13.76
C ASP A 295 -9.69 17.56 -13.65
N VAL A 296 -8.90 16.98 -14.56
CA VAL A 296 -8.68 15.52 -14.66
C VAL A 296 -8.04 14.98 -13.37
N ALA A 297 -7.08 15.69 -12.79
CA ALA A 297 -6.41 15.24 -11.57
C ALA A 297 -7.37 15.25 -10.37
N LEU A 298 -8.18 16.30 -10.25
CA LEU A 298 -9.24 16.36 -9.24
C LEU A 298 -10.27 15.24 -9.45
N ARG A 299 -10.62 14.91 -10.69
CA ARG A 299 -11.54 13.82 -11.01
C ARG A 299 -11.03 12.47 -10.51
N PHE A 300 -9.80 12.09 -10.85
CA PHE A 300 -9.20 10.85 -10.36
C PHE A 300 -9.10 10.83 -8.83
N PHE A 301 -8.72 11.95 -8.23
CA PHE A 301 -8.65 12.07 -6.78
C PHE A 301 -10.03 11.89 -6.11
N THR A 302 -11.06 12.56 -6.60
CA THR A 302 -12.44 12.48 -6.08
C THR A 302 -12.99 11.07 -6.20
N VAL A 303 -12.83 10.43 -7.37
CA VAL A 303 -13.27 9.04 -7.58
C VAL A 303 -12.53 8.11 -6.63
N GLY A 304 -11.19 8.21 -6.55
CA GLY A 304 -10.39 7.39 -5.65
C GLY A 304 -10.78 7.55 -4.18
N ALA A 305 -11.04 8.78 -3.71
CA ALA A 305 -11.47 9.04 -2.34
C ALA A 305 -12.85 8.44 -2.03
N ILE A 306 -13.78 8.50 -2.98
CA ILE A 306 -15.12 7.89 -2.84
C ILE A 306 -15.01 6.36 -2.79
N PHE A 307 -14.28 5.76 -3.73
CA PHE A 307 -14.07 4.30 -3.73
C PHE A 307 -13.37 3.83 -2.46
N TRP A 308 -12.35 4.56 -1.99
CA TRP A 308 -11.71 4.27 -0.71
C TRP A 308 -12.71 4.28 0.46
N GLY A 309 -13.60 5.28 0.52
CA GLY A 309 -14.67 5.33 1.52
C GLY A 309 -15.61 4.11 1.46
N PHE A 310 -16.01 3.68 0.25
CA PHE A 310 -16.80 2.46 0.06
C PHE A 310 -16.05 1.20 0.50
N THR A 311 -14.78 1.05 0.13
CA THR A 311 -13.95 -0.09 0.54
C THR A 311 -13.77 -0.15 2.06
N CYS A 312 -13.64 0.99 2.73
CA CYS A 312 -13.59 1.01 4.20
C CYS A 312 -14.91 0.53 4.82
N ILE A 313 -16.07 0.95 4.29
CA ILE A 313 -17.38 0.46 4.77
C ILE A 313 -17.53 -1.04 4.49
N GLN A 314 -17.17 -1.49 3.29
CA GLN A 314 -17.15 -2.90 2.92
C GLN A 314 -16.25 -3.71 3.85
N GLY A 315 -15.06 -3.22 4.20
CA GLY A 315 -14.14 -3.87 5.13
C GLY A 315 -14.72 -4.02 6.53
N VAL A 316 -15.43 -3.00 7.05
CA VAL A 316 -16.16 -3.12 8.33
C VAL A 316 -17.25 -4.18 8.23
N ALA A 317 -18.03 -4.20 7.16
CA ALA A 317 -19.07 -5.22 6.97
C ALA A 317 -18.47 -6.63 6.90
N GLN A 318 -17.39 -6.83 6.14
CA GLN A 318 -16.65 -8.10 6.03
C GLN A 318 -16.05 -8.56 7.37
N SER A 319 -15.77 -7.63 8.29
CA SER A 319 -15.27 -7.97 9.61
C SER A 319 -16.33 -8.50 10.58
N LEU A 320 -17.62 -8.38 10.26
CA LEU A 320 -18.68 -8.94 11.09
C LEU A 320 -18.80 -10.44 10.84
N ARG A 321 -18.74 -11.26 11.90
CA ARG A 321 -18.84 -12.74 11.79
C ARG A 321 -20.04 -13.19 10.95
N THR A 322 -21.20 -12.57 11.16
CA THR A 322 -22.44 -12.92 10.46
C THR A 322 -22.38 -12.66 8.96
N PHE A 323 -21.75 -11.56 8.54
CA PHE A 323 -21.59 -11.23 7.13
C PHE A 323 -20.47 -12.07 6.51
N SER A 324 -19.33 -12.18 7.21
CA SER A 324 -18.18 -13.00 6.81
C SER A 324 -18.56 -14.45 6.52
N LEU A 325 -19.49 -15.03 7.30
CA LEU A 325 -19.99 -16.40 7.09
C LEU A 325 -20.44 -16.68 5.64
N TYR A 326 -21.00 -15.67 4.95
CA TYR A 326 -21.50 -15.83 3.58
C TYR A 326 -20.50 -15.42 2.51
N VAL A 327 -19.62 -14.46 2.82
CA VAL A 327 -18.74 -13.85 1.81
C VAL A 327 -17.32 -14.39 1.85
N HIS A 328 -16.89 -14.96 2.98
CA HIS A 328 -15.54 -15.51 3.13
C HIS A 328 -15.33 -16.64 2.11
N PHE A 329 -14.17 -16.61 1.42
CA PHE A 329 -13.85 -17.48 0.28
C PHE A 329 -14.72 -17.33 -0.98
N SER A 330 -15.56 -16.30 -1.08
CA SER A 330 -16.29 -15.97 -2.32
C SER A 330 -15.57 -14.88 -3.14
N ASN A 331 -16.00 -14.70 -4.39
CA ASN A 331 -15.51 -13.61 -5.25
C ASN A 331 -15.82 -12.20 -4.70
N TRP A 332 -16.68 -12.07 -3.69
CA TRP A 332 -16.93 -10.79 -3.00
C TRP A 332 -15.66 -10.22 -2.38
N VAL A 333 -14.72 -11.05 -1.92
CA VAL A 333 -13.46 -10.59 -1.31
C VAL A 333 -12.51 -9.99 -2.36
N VAL A 334 -12.63 -10.45 -3.62
CA VAL A 334 -11.79 -10.00 -4.74
C VAL A 334 -12.39 -8.79 -5.46
N SER A 335 -13.72 -8.64 -5.42
CA SER A 335 -14.49 -7.58 -6.10
C SER A 335 -14.46 -6.27 -5.32
#